data_AF-A0A9D4XJ36-F1
#
_entry.id   AF-A0A9D4XJ36-F1
#
_cell.length_a   1.000
_cell.length_b   1.000
_cell.length_c   1.000
_cell.angle_alpha   90.00
_cell.angle_beta   90.00
_cell.angle_gamma   90.00
#
_symmetry.space_group_name_H-M   'P 1'
#
loop_
_entity.id
_entity.type
_entity.pdbx_description
1 polymer ?
#
loop_
_entity_poly.entity_id
_entity_poly.type
_entity_poly.pdbx_seq_one_letter_code
_entity_poly.pdbx_strand_id
1 'polypeptide(L)'
;MEFYMKKAAQEEKFKQPKHSKDEMPPPPSLQVSTFDASASGKKGHHMGDYIPQEELEKFLASCNDAAAMKAAKEATEKAKIQADNVGHRLLSKMGWKEGEGLGGSRKGISDPIMAGNVKKDNLGVGAVQPGEVTPEDDIYEQYKKRMMLGYRHRPNPLNNPRKAYY
;
A
#
# COMPACT_ATOMS: atom_id res chain seq x y z
N MET A 1 -48.59 16.63 8.51
CA MET A 1 -47.39 16.75 9.37
C MET A 1 -46.08 16.58 8.59
N GLU A 2 -46.08 15.85 7.48
CA GLU A 2 -44.86 15.56 6.69
C GLU A 2 -44.22 16.77 6.00
N PHE A 3 -45.03 17.76 5.60
CA PHE A 3 -44.53 18.98 4.94
C PHE A 3 -43.57 19.79 5.84
N TYR A 4 -43.89 19.90 7.13
CA TYR A 4 -43.06 20.62 8.09
C TYR A 4 -41.77 19.87 8.45
N MET A 5 -41.82 18.54 8.52
CA MET A 5 -40.64 17.70 8.70
C MET A 5 -39.68 17.82 7.51
N LYS A 6 -40.20 17.83 6.28
CA LYS A 6 -39.40 17.94 5.07
C LYS A 6 -38.77 19.33 4.90
N LYS A 7 -39.47 20.38 5.34
CA LYS A 7 -38.94 21.76 5.36
C LYS A 7 -37.85 21.94 6.40
N ALA A 8 -38.03 21.40 7.61
CA ALA A 8 -37.02 21.42 8.67
C ALA A 8 -35.75 20.61 8.30
N ALA A 9 -35.92 19.46 7.64
CA ALA A 9 -34.78 18.64 7.18
C ALA A 9 -34.00 19.28 6.02
N GLN A 10 -34.62 20.12 5.20
CA GLN A 10 -33.91 20.92 4.20
C GLN A 10 -33.17 22.10 4.85
N GLU A 11 -33.76 22.73 5.87
CA GLU A 11 -33.16 23.86 6.58
C GLU A 11 -31.95 23.46 7.45
N GLU A 12 -32.00 22.28 8.09
CA GLU A 12 -30.87 21.71 8.84
C GLU A 12 -29.67 21.37 7.94
N LYS A 13 -29.88 21.04 6.65
CA LYS A 13 -28.79 20.81 5.69
C LYS A 13 -28.00 22.07 5.33
N PHE A 14 -28.58 23.26 5.52
CA PHE A 14 -27.92 24.54 5.27
C PHE A 14 -27.37 25.20 6.54
N LYS A 15 -27.58 24.58 7.71
CA LYS A 15 -27.11 25.09 8.99
C LYS A 15 -25.65 24.69 9.18
N GLN A 16 -24.77 25.69 9.24
CA GLN A 16 -23.36 25.42 9.50
C GLN A 16 -23.17 24.90 10.93
N PRO A 17 -22.26 23.92 11.15
CA PRO A 17 -21.99 23.40 12.48
C PRO A 17 -21.51 24.54 13.39
N LYS A 18 -22.24 24.79 14.49
CA LYS A 18 -21.85 25.80 15.48
C LYS A 18 -20.79 25.19 16.39
N HIS A 19 -19.56 25.67 16.29
CA HIS A 19 -18.48 25.31 17.20
C HIS A 19 -18.76 25.87 18.60
N SER A 20 -18.62 25.04 19.62
CA SER A 20 -18.78 25.42 21.04
C SER A 20 -17.68 26.41 21.43
N LYS A 21 -18.01 27.46 22.21
CA LYS A 21 -17.03 28.47 22.66
C LYS A 21 -16.01 27.94 23.67
N ASP A 22 -16.25 26.75 24.25
CA ASP A 22 -15.33 26.05 25.15
C ASP A 22 -14.44 25.02 24.43
N GLU A 23 -14.65 24.77 23.13
CA GLU A 23 -13.67 24.02 22.35
C GLU A 23 -12.49 24.95 22.02
N MET A 24 -11.32 24.55 22.49
CA MET A 24 -10.05 25.18 22.10
C MET A 24 -9.96 25.13 20.56
N PRO A 25 -9.71 26.28 19.90
CA PRO A 25 -9.78 26.33 18.45
C PRO A 25 -8.87 25.27 17.85
N PRO A 26 -9.31 24.57 16.77
CA PRO A 26 -8.50 23.55 16.16
C PRO A 26 -7.13 24.16 15.84
N PRO A 27 -6.02 23.43 16.09
CA PRO A 27 -4.68 23.96 15.90
C PRO A 27 -4.55 24.57 14.50
N PRO A 28 -3.66 25.57 14.30
CA PRO A 28 -3.52 26.27 13.01
C PRO A 28 -3.33 25.35 11.80
N SER A 29 -2.92 24.10 12.01
CA SER A 29 -2.84 23.03 11.02
C SER A 29 -4.19 22.53 10.48
N LEU A 30 -5.31 22.83 11.13
CA LEU A 30 -6.67 22.39 10.78
C LEU A 30 -7.60 23.54 10.35
N GLN A 31 -7.15 24.79 10.43
CA GLN A 31 -7.95 25.95 10.00
C GLN A 31 -7.60 26.31 8.55
N VAL A 32 -8.34 25.74 7.59
CA VAL A 32 -8.24 26.12 6.17
C VAL A 32 -9.26 27.22 5.91
N SER A 33 -8.83 28.48 5.89
CA SER A 33 -9.63 29.60 5.42
C SER A 33 -9.52 29.73 3.89
N THR A 34 -10.68 29.70 3.25
CA THR A 34 -10.88 29.90 1.81
C THR A 34 -10.80 31.39 1.46
N PHE A 35 -9.61 31.91 1.20
CA PHE A 35 -9.41 33.03 0.27
C PHE A 35 -7.93 33.16 -0.11
N ASP A 36 -7.67 33.33 -1.40
CA ASP A 36 -6.36 33.49 -2.06
C ASP A 36 -5.60 32.19 -2.43
N ALA A 37 -5.82 31.79 -3.69
CA ALA A 37 -5.07 30.77 -4.41
C ALA A 37 -3.86 31.42 -5.09
N SER A 38 -2.78 31.64 -4.34
CA SER A 38 -1.50 32.10 -4.88
C SER A 38 -0.37 31.78 -3.90
N ALA A 39 0.70 31.17 -4.41
CA ALA A 39 1.88 30.66 -3.69
C ALA A 39 1.72 29.31 -2.95
N SER A 40 2.12 28.24 -3.64
CA SER A 40 2.59 26.95 -3.10
C SER A 40 1.87 26.46 -1.85
N GLY A 41 0.76 25.76 -2.06
CA GLY A 41 -0.16 25.26 -1.04
C GLY A 41 0.55 24.71 0.20
N LYS A 42 0.25 25.34 1.34
CA LYS A 42 0.68 24.93 2.68
C LYS A 42 0.00 23.62 3.04
N LYS A 43 0.53 22.51 2.52
CA LYS A 43 0.28 21.16 3.03
C LYS A 43 0.70 21.14 4.50
N GLY A 44 -0.07 20.49 5.37
CA GLY A 44 0.28 20.41 6.79
C GLY A 44 1.67 19.84 6.99
N HIS A 45 2.27 20.05 8.17
CA HIS A 45 3.58 19.47 8.48
C HIS A 45 3.49 17.96 8.82
N HIS A 46 2.48 17.25 8.30
CA HIS A 46 2.33 15.83 8.55
C HIS A 46 3.35 15.07 7.71
N MET A 47 4.05 14.10 8.30
CA MET A 47 5.15 13.43 7.60
C MET A 47 4.70 12.68 6.36
N GLY A 48 3.41 12.29 6.29
CA GLY A 48 2.80 11.69 5.10
C GLY A 48 2.77 12.60 3.87
N ASP A 49 2.80 13.93 4.04
CA ASP A 49 2.69 14.88 2.92
C ASP A 49 3.98 14.99 2.11
N TYR A 50 5.10 14.52 2.68
CA TYR A 50 6.40 14.47 2.02
C TYR A 50 6.64 13.18 1.25
N ILE A 51 5.77 12.17 1.39
CA ILE A 51 5.93 10.87 0.73
C ILE A 51 5.50 11.01 -0.73
N PRO A 52 6.35 10.65 -1.71
CA PRO A 52 5.94 10.56 -3.11
C PRO A 52 4.77 9.59 -3.29
N GLN A 53 3.83 9.90 -4.18
CA GLN A 53 2.61 9.11 -4.37
C GLN A 53 2.91 7.65 -4.75
N GLU A 54 3.91 7.43 -5.62
CA GLU A 54 4.34 6.09 -6.03
C GLU A 54 4.83 5.24 -4.84
N GLU A 55 5.54 5.86 -3.89
CA GLU A 55 6.04 5.17 -2.71
C GLU A 55 4.94 4.93 -1.68
N LEU A 56 4.00 5.86 -1.56
CA LEU A 56 2.82 5.69 -0.71
C LEU A 56 1.91 4.56 -1.23
N GLU A 57 1.71 4.47 -2.55
CA GLU A 57 0.95 3.39 -3.18
C GLU A 57 1.62 2.04 -2.96
N LYS A 58 2.95 1.98 -3.11
CA LYS A 58 3.72 0.77 -2.82
C LYS A 58 3.62 0.36 -1.34
N PHE A 59 3.68 1.33 -0.43
CA PHE A 59 3.50 1.12 1.01
C PHE A 59 2.10 0.59 1.33
N LEU A 60 1.05 1.18 0.76
CA LEU A 60 -0.33 0.74 0.97
C LEU A 60 -0.59 -0.63 0.32
N ALA A 61 0.08 -0.94 -0.78
CA ALA A 61 0.01 -2.25 -1.42
C ALA A 61 0.60 -3.36 -0.54
N SER A 62 1.65 -3.09 0.23
CA SER A 62 2.19 -4.04 1.22
C SER A 62 1.36 -4.11 2.51
N CYS A 63 0.64 -3.03 2.88
CA CYS A 63 -0.34 -3.07 3.97
C CYS A 63 -1.61 -3.86 3.59
N ASN A 64 -2.05 -3.76 2.34
CA ASN A 64 -3.30 -4.35 1.86
C ASN A 64 -3.04 -5.66 1.12
N ASP A 65 -2.61 -6.65 1.90
CA ASP A 65 -2.17 -7.96 1.42
C ASP A 65 -3.24 -8.72 0.61
N ALA A 66 -4.52 -8.36 0.74
CA ALA A 66 -5.59 -8.94 -0.07
C ALA A 66 -5.43 -8.66 -1.58
N ALA A 67 -4.95 -7.46 -1.93
CA ALA A 67 -4.68 -7.10 -3.32
C ALA A 67 -3.39 -7.78 -3.83
N ALA A 68 -2.35 -7.86 -2.99
CA ALA A 68 -1.10 -8.53 -3.30
C ALA A 68 -1.29 -10.05 -3.47
N MET A 69 -2.05 -10.70 -2.58
CA MET A 69 -2.44 -12.12 -2.66
C MET A 69 -3.28 -12.40 -3.91
N LYS A 70 -4.21 -11.52 -4.26
CA LYS A 70 -4.99 -11.64 -5.49
C LYS A 70 -4.09 -11.52 -6.72
N ALA A 71 -3.17 -10.56 -6.74
CA ALA A 71 -2.22 -10.38 -7.84
C ALA A 71 -1.23 -11.56 -7.94
N ALA A 72 -0.77 -12.11 -6.82
CA ALA A 72 0.07 -13.31 -6.78
C ALA A 72 -0.69 -14.51 -7.33
N LYS A 73 -1.95 -14.73 -6.92
CA LYS A 73 -2.81 -15.79 -7.45
C LYS A 73 -3.03 -15.63 -8.96
N GLU A 74 -3.33 -14.42 -9.42
CA GLU A 74 -3.52 -14.13 -10.83
C GLU A 74 -2.23 -14.33 -11.65
N ALA A 75 -1.08 -13.95 -11.09
CA ALA A 75 0.22 -14.19 -11.70
C ALA A 75 0.54 -15.69 -11.76
N THR A 76 0.20 -16.48 -10.73
CA THR A 76 0.36 -17.94 -10.78
C THR A 76 -0.53 -18.58 -11.84
N GLU A 77 -1.78 -18.14 -11.99
CA GLU A 77 -2.67 -18.64 -13.05
C GLU A 77 -2.15 -18.28 -14.45
N LYS A 78 -1.62 -17.05 -14.62
CA LYS A 78 -0.99 -16.61 -15.87
C LYS A 78 0.32 -17.34 -16.18
N ALA A 79 1.07 -17.74 -15.15
CA ALA A 79 2.34 -18.45 -15.29
C ALA A 79 2.17 -19.96 -15.59
N LYS A 80 0.95 -20.51 -15.46
CA LYS A 80 0.68 -21.89 -15.88
C LYS A 80 0.96 -22.04 -17.37
N ILE A 81 1.52 -23.19 -17.75
CA ILE A 81 1.81 -23.48 -19.15
C ILE A 81 0.49 -23.71 -19.88
N GLN A 82 0.02 -22.67 -20.57
CA GLN A 82 -1.23 -22.69 -21.31
C GLN A 82 -1.18 -23.65 -22.51
N ALA A 83 -2.35 -24.10 -22.97
CA ALA A 83 -2.47 -25.10 -24.03
C ALA A 83 -1.97 -24.65 -25.42
N ASP A 84 -1.91 -23.33 -25.64
CA ASP A 84 -1.35 -22.69 -26.83
C ASP A 84 0.18 -22.71 -26.86
N ASN A 85 0.83 -22.98 -25.72
CA ASN A 85 2.28 -23.04 -25.63
C ASN A 85 2.85 -24.30 -26.32
N VAL A 86 3.94 -24.13 -27.07
CA VAL A 86 4.64 -25.24 -27.75
C VAL A 86 5.13 -26.30 -26.77
N GLY A 87 5.62 -25.89 -25.60
CA GLY A 87 6.05 -26.78 -24.53
C GLY A 87 4.91 -27.62 -23.97
N HIS A 88 3.74 -27.03 -23.75
CA HIS A 88 2.54 -27.77 -23.32
C HIS A 88 2.19 -28.88 -24.32
N ARG A 89 2.10 -28.54 -25.62
CA ARG A 89 1.79 -29.50 -26.68
C ARG A 89 2.80 -30.64 -26.77
N LEU A 90 4.09 -30.33 -26.59
CA LEU A 90 5.15 -31.33 -26.62
C LEU A 90 5.04 -32.28 -25.42
N LEU A 91 4.85 -31.74 -24.22
CA LEU A 91 4.67 -32.53 -23.00
C LEU A 91 3.42 -33.41 -23.09
N SER A 92 2.29 -32.87 -23.55
CA SER A 92 1.06 -33.65 -23.78
C SER A 92 1.26 -34.79 -24.76
N LYS A 93 2.02 -34.58 -25.85
CA LYS A 93 2.34 -35.63 -26.81
C LYS A 93 3.22 -36.74 -26.22
N MET A 94 4.05 -36.42 -25.24
CA MET A 94 4.83 -37.38 -24.47
C MET A 94 4.03 -38.04 -23.33
N GLY A 95 2.73 -37.75 -23.23
CA GLY A 95 1.82 -38.37 -22.26
C GLY A 95 1.71 -37.67 -20.92
N TRP A 96 2.32 -36.47 -20.77
CA TRP A 96 2.11 -35.61 -19.60
C TRP A 96 0.73 -34.95 -19.66
N LYS A 97 0.10 -34.75 -18.49
CA LYS A 97 -1.20 -34.10 -18.36
C LYS A 97 -1.07 -32.88 -17.47
N GLU A 98 -1.87 -31.85 -17.72
CA GLU A 98 -1.90 -30.67 -16.87
C GLU A 98 -2.19 -31.04 -15.41
N GLY A 99 -1.43 -30.47 -14.48
CA GLY A 99 -1.52 -30.76 -13.04
C GLY A 99 -0.80 -32.04 -12.60
N GLU A 100 -0.23 -32.82 -13.53
CA GLU A 100 0.50 -34.04 -13.20
C GLU A 100 1.99 -33.78 -12.95
N GLY A 101 2.54 -34.40 -11.90
CA GLY A 101 3.97 -34.37 -11.62
C GLY A 101 4.77 -35.12 -12.67
N LEU A 102 6.01 -34.68 -12.92
CA LEU A 102 6.92 -35.38 -13.83
C LEU A 102 7.57 -36.63 -13.19
N GLY A 103 8.19 -37.47 -14.01
CA GLY A 103 8.91 -38.68 -13.58
C GLY A 103 8.09 -39.98 -13.73
N GLY A 104 8.75 -41.14 -13.63
CA GLY A 104 8.12 -42.45 -13.91
C GLY A 104 6.91 -42.78 -13.03
N SER A 105 6.89 -42.29 -11.79
CA SER A 105 5.77 -42.45 -10.86
C SER A 105 4.82 -41.25 -10.80
N ARG A 106 5.03 -40.21 -11.61
CA ARG A 106 4.23 -38.96 -11.62
C ARG A 106 4.16 -38.22 -10.26
N LYS A 107 5.15 -38.46 -9.39
CA LYS A 107 5.27 -37.84 -8.04
C LYS A 107 6.20 -36.63 -7.99
N GLY A 108 6.70 -36.18 -9.14
CA GLY A 108 7.48 -34.94 -9.22
C GLY A 108 6.62 -33.73 -8.82
N ILE A 109 7.30 -32.63 -8.51
CA ILE A 109 6.64 -31.37 -8.16
C ILE A 109 5.83 -30.88 -9.38
N SER A 110 4.54 -30.64 -9.19
CA SER A 110 3.60 -30.16 -10.23
C SER A 110 3.62 -28.63 -10.35
N ASP A 111 3.68 -27.94 -9.21
CA ASP A 111 3.62 -26.48 -9.16
C ASP A 111 5.02 -25.88 -8.97
N PRO A 112 5.39 -24.82 -9.71
CA PRO A 112 6.67 -24.15 -9.55
C PRO A 112 6.91 -23.72 -8.10
N ILE A 113 8.13 -23.94 -7.59
CA ILE A 113 8.53 -23.43 -6.29
C ILE A 113 8.79 -21.93 -6.42
N MET A 114 8.16 -21.12 -5.57
CA MET A 114 8.49 -19.70 -5.48
C MET A 114 9.88 -19.55 -4.84
N ALA A 115 10.82 -18.97 -5.58
CA ALA A 115 12.01 -18.42 -4.96
C ALA A 115 11.54 -17.29 -4.03
N GLY A 116 11.87 -17.35 -2.74
CA GLY A 116 11.53 -16.29 -1.79
C GLY A 116 12.17 -14.94 -2.14
N ASN A 117 12.24 -14.03 -1.18
CA ASN A 117 12.81 -12.69 -1.41
C ASN A 117 14.24 -12.79 -1.97
N VAL A 118 14.42 -12.38 -3.23
CA VAL A 118 15.74 -12.24 -3.84
C VAL A 118 16.41 -11.03 -3.20
N LYS A 119 17.51 -11.27 -2.47
CA LYS A 119 18.28 -10.20 -1.85
C LYS A 119 18.85 -9.29 -2.92
N LYS A 120 18.51 -8.01 -2.82
CA LYS A 120 19.07 -6.94 -3.67
C LYS A 120 20.19 -6.17 -2.96
N ASP A 121 20.42 -6.49 -1.70
CA ASP A 121 21.36 -5.85 -0.81
C ASP A 121 22.47 -6.81 -0.36
N ASN A 122 23.52 -6.24 0.23
CA ASN A 122 24.68 -6.99 0.73
C ASN A 122 24.57 -7.30 2.23
N LEU A 123 23.36 -7.23 2.80
CA LEU A 123 23.15 -7.47 4.22
C LEU A 123 23.29 -8.96 4.56
N GLY A 124 23.46 -9.29 5.84
CA GLY A 124 23.49 -10.67 6.33
C GLY A 124 22.16 -11.40 6.15
N VAL A 125 22.16 -12.73 6.18
CA VAL A 125 20.91 -13.53 6.17
C VAL A 125 20.11 -13.19 7.43
N GLY A 126 18.80 -12.94 7.28
CA GLY A 126 17.93 -12.54 8.38
C GLY A 126 17.97 -11.05 8.75
N ALA A 127 18.71 -10.23 8.01
CA ALA A 127 18.61 -8.78 8.16
C ALA A 127 17.21 -8.32 7.72
N VAL A 128 16.52 -7.60 8.61
CA VAL A 128 15.20 -7.01 8.35
C VAL A 128 15.37 -5.50 8.37
N GLN A 129 14.84 -4.82 7.35
CA GLN A 129 14.79 -3.37 7.34
C GLN A 129 13.61 -2.93 8.23
N PRO A 130 13.83 -2.18 9.32
CA PRO A 130 12.73 -1.82 10.23
C PRO A 130 11.72 -0.84 9.62
N GLY A 131 12.06 -0.22 8.49
CA GLY A 131 11.13 0.58 7.69
C GLY A 131 10.25 -0.25 6.74
N GLU A 132 10.52 -1.55 6.58
CA GLU A 132 9.73 -2.44 5.73
C GLU A 132 8.41 -2.80 6.44
N VAL A 133 7.30 -2.61 5.74
CA VAL A 133 5.97 -2.96 6.26
C VAL A 133 5.74 -4.44 6.06
N THR A 134 5.30 -5.10 7.12
CA THR A 134 4.87 -6.48 7.10
C THR A 134 3.37 -6.55 7.33
N PRO A 135 2.65 -7.51 6.71
CA PRO A 135 1.21 -7.64 6.89
C PRO A 135 0.81 -7.97 8.34
N GLU A 136 1.74 -8.48 9.14
CA GLU A 136 1.58 -8.70 10.58
C GLU A 136 1.68 -7.42 11.43
N ASP A 137 2.03 -6.28 10.83
CA ASP A 137 2.11 -5.01 11.56
C ASP A 137 0.70 -4.52 11.98
N ASP A 138 0.55 -4.18 13.26
CA ASP A 138 -0.63 -3.48 13.74
C ASP A 138 -0.74 -2.07 13.12
N ILE A 139 -1.95 -1.49 13.15
CA ILE A 139 -2.30 -0.16 12.62
C ILE A 139 -1.32 0.91 13.11
N TYR A 140 -0.88 0.82 14.37
CA TYR A 140 0.10 1.75 14.94
C TYR A 140 1.49 1.61 14.32
N GLU A 141 1.98 0.38 14.11
CA GLU A 141 3.29 0.15 13.49
C GLU A 141 3.28 0.51 12.00
N GLN A 142 2.18 0.22 11.28
CA GLN A 142 2.00 0.71 9.91
C GLN A 142 2.01 2.24 9.86
N TYR A 143 1.30 2.91 10.77
CA TYR A 143 1.32 4.37 10.86
C TYR A 143 2.74 4.90 11.11
N LYS A 144 3.47 4.31 12.05
CA LYS A 144 4.84 4.68 12.39
C LYS A 144 5.79 4.48 11.21
N LYS A 145 5.72 3.34 10.51
CA LYS A 145 6.52 3.05 9.30
C LYS A 145 6.20 4.03 8.17
N ARG A 146 4.93 4.39 7.99
CA ARG A 146 4.52 5.44 7.03
C ARG A 146 5.13 6.80 7.40
N MET A 147 5.11 7.17 8.68
CA MET A 147 5.74 8.42 9.14
C MET A 147 7.26 8.39 8.94
N MET A 148 7.91 7.25 9.19
CA MET A 148 9.35 7.03 8.91
C MET A 148 9.69 7.23 7.43
N LEU A 149 8.88 6.69 6.52
CA LEU A 149 9.05 6.91 5.08
C LEU A 149 9.03 8.40 4.72
N GLY A 150 8.11 9.17 5.31
CA GLY A 150 8.05 10.62 5.15
C GLY A 150 9.35 11.36 5.52
N TYR A 151 10.06 10.91 6.55
CA TYR A 151 11.33 11.52 6.97
C TYR A 151 12.44 11.35 5.92
N ARG A 152 12.38 10.30 5.11
CA ARG A 152 13.33 10.06 4.01
C ARG A 152 13.22 11.15 2.95
N HIS A 153 11.99 11.57 2.60
CA HIS A 153 11.69 12.46 1.47
C HIS A 153 11.49 13.93 1.82
N ARG A 154 11.34 14.25 3.11
CA ARG A 154 11.26 15.65 3.56
C ARG A 154 12.44 16.49 3.04
N PRO A 155 12.35 17.79 2.77
CA PRO A 155 13.53 18.60 2.46
C PRO A 155 14.47 18.74 3.68
N ASN A 156 15.80 18.66 3.51
CA ASN A 156 16.77 18.93 4.59
C ASN A 156 17.33 20.36 4.47
N PRO A 157 16.92 21.32 5.32
CA PRO A 157 17.40 22.70 5.23
C PRO A 157 18.89 22.86 5.53
N LEU A 158 19.54 21.87 6.16
CA LEU A 158 20.96 21.92 6.52
C LEU A 158 21.85 21.13 5.56
N ASN A 159 21.29 20.56 4.49
CA ASN A 159 21.98 19.77 3.46
C ASN A 159 22.96 18.66 3.95
N ASN A 160 22.88 18.29 5.24
CA ASN A 160 23.67 17.21 5.84
C ASN A 160 23.13 15.84 5.37
N PRO A 161 23.98 14.85 5.06
CA PRO A 161 23.51 13.48 4.85
C PRO A 161 22.58 13.02 5.97
N ARG A 162 21.37 12.59 5.60
CA ARG A 162 20.47 11.91 6.53
C ARG A 162 21.06 10.56 6.86
N LYS A 163 21.32 10.31 8.14
CA LYS A 163 21.58 8.95 8.61
C LYS A 163 20.31 8.14 8.39
N ALA A 164 20.43 7.05 7.63
CA ALA A 164 19.46 5.98 7.72
C ALA A 164 19.60 5.42 9.14
N TYR A 165 18.65 5.76 10.01
CA TYR A 165 18.55 5.05 11.27
C TYR A 165 17.91 3.72 10.93
N TYR A 166 18.79 2.72 10.89
CA TYR A 166 18.52 1.31 10.61
C TYR A 166 18.24 0.95 9.14
#